data_AF-A0A382P969-F1
#
_entry.id   AF-A0A382P969-F1
#
_cell.length_a   1.000
_cell.length_b   1.000
_cell.length_c   1.000
_cell.angle_alpha   90.00
_cell.angle_beta   90.00
_cell.angle_gamma   90.00
#
_symmetry.space_group_name_H-M   'P 1'
#
loop_
_entity.id
_entity.type
_entity.pdbx_description
1 polymer ?
#
loop_
_entity_poly.entity_id
_entity_poly.type
_entity_poly.pdbx_seq_one_letter_code
_entity_poly.pdbx_strand_id
1 'polypeptide(L)' 'MVIDIGTCVGCQACTVACKTENQSPQDAWYAPVIEWESGVFP' A
#
# COMPACT_ATOMS: atom_id res chain seq x y z
N MET A 1 6.41 -10.42 7.99
CA MET A 1 5.05 -9.97 7.63
C MET A 1 4.60 -10.77 6.42
N VAL A 2 3.34 -11.19 6.39
CA VAL A 2 2.70 -11.80 5.21
C VAL A 2 1.42 -11.01 4.96
N ILE A 3 1.16 -10.64 3.71
CA ILE A 3 -0.05 -9.91 3.29
C ILE A 3 -0.81 -10.81 2.33
N ASP A 4 -2.08 -11.07 2.64
CA ASP A 4 -2.99 -11.76 1.74
C ASP A 4 -3.60 -10.76 0.75
N ILE A 5 -3.23 -10.90 -0.51
CA ILE A 5 -3.73 -10.05 -1.60
C ILE A 5 -5.17 -10.38 -2.01
N GLY A 6 -5.69 -11.56 -1.66
CA GLY A 6 -7.09 -11.93 -1.94
C GLY A 6 -8.09 -11.19 -1.05
N THR A 7 -7.66 -10.72 0.12
CA THR A 7 -8.47 -9.92 1.06
C THR A 7 -8.10 -8.44 1.07
N CYS A 8 -6.97 -8.07 0.46
CA CYS A 8 -6.55 -6.68 0.33
C CYS A 8 -7.50 -5.91 -0.59
N VAL A 9 -8.05 -4.79 -0.11
CA VAL A 9 -8.98 -3.93 -0.86
C VAL A 9 -8.36 -2.59 -1.30
N GLY A 10 -7.05 -2.41 -1.13
CA GLY A 10 -6.36 -1.18 -1.56
C GLY A 10 -6.65 0.08 -0.73
N CYS A 11 -7.19 -0.04 0.49
CA CYS A 11 -7.66 1.12 1.28
C CYS A 11 -6.57 2.08 1.81
N GLN A 12 -5.28 1.76 1.63
CA GLN A 12 -4.13 2.55 2.09
C GLN A 12 -4.02 2.80 3.61
N ALA A 13 -4.86 2.15 4.44
CA ALA A 13 -4.79 2.31 5.89
C ALA A 13 -3.41 1.90 6.46
N CYS A 14 -2.80 0.85 5.92
CA CYS A 14 -1.45 0.41 6.31
C CYS A 14 -0.36 1.44 5.95
N THR A 15 -0.48 2.14 4.82
CA THR A 15 0.43 3.22 4.42
C THR A 15 0.38 4.36 5.44
N VAL A 16 -0.82 4.82 5.80
CA VAL A 16 -1.02 5.91 6.75
C VAL A 16 -0.56 5.51 8.15
N ALA A 17 -0.91 4.31 8.62
CA ALA A 17 -0.47 3.80 9.91
C ALA A 17 1.06 3.79 10.00
N CYS A 18 1.74 3.25 8.99
CA CYS A 18 3.20 3.22 8.96
C CYS A 18 3.81 4.63 8.99
N LYS A 19 3.25 5.58 8.23
CA LYS A 19 3.70 6.98 8.20
C LYS A 19 3.57 7.68 9.55
N THR A 20 2.43 7.49 10.22
CA THR A 20 2.16 8.12 11.52
C THR A 20 3.06 7.56 12.62
N GLU A 21 3.22 6.23 12.68
CA GLU A 21 4.03 5.58 13.71
C GLU A 21 5.53 5.84 13.53
N ASN A 22 6.02 5.82 12.29
CA ASN A 22 7.46 5.93 12.02
C ASN A 22 7.90 7.34 11.60
N GLN A 23 6.96 8.27 11.41
CA GLN A 23 7.20 9.64 10.97
C GLN A 23 8.15 9.68 9.75
N SER A 24 7.90 8.80 8.77
CA SER A 24 8.85 8.64 7.67
C SER A 24 9.05 9.96 6.90
N PRO A 25 10.25 10.22 6.34
CA PRO A 25 10.56 11.47 5.63
C PRO A 25 9.54 11.79 4.52
N GLN A 26 9.37 13.07 4.16
CA GLN A 26 8.34 13.48 3.18
C GLN A 26 8.43 12.70 1.86
N ASP A 27 9.64 12.36 1.43
CA ASP A 27 9.92 11.72 0.13
C ASP A 27 9.88 10.18 0.21
N ALA A 28 9.54 9.62 1.37
CA ALA A 28 9.59 8.18 1.61
C ALA A 28 8.30 7.64 2.25
N TRP A 29 7.82 6.56 1.66
CA TRP A 29 6.75 5.72 2.19
C TRP A 29 7.32 4.32 2.41
N TYR A 30 7.39 3.86 3.65
CA TYR A 30 8.01 2.57 3.97
C TYR A 30 7.09 1.38 3.68
N ALA A 31 5.77 1.60 3.66
CA ALA A 31 4.77 0.59 3.34
C ALA A 31 3.76 1.11 2.31
N PRO A 32 4.16 1.36 1.06
CA PRO A 32 3.24 1.81 0.02
C PRO A 32 2.34 0.66 -0.44
N VAL A 33 1.07 0.97 -0.73
CA VAL A 33 0.17 0.09 -1.46
C VAL A 33 0.35 0.35 -2.95
N ILE A 34 0.58 -0.71 -3.73
CA ILE A 34 0.77 -0.62 -5.18
C ILE A 34 -0.47 -1.17 -5.86
N GLU A 35 -1.04 -0.37 -6.75
CA GLU A 35 -2.17 -0.77 -7.60
C GLU A 35 -1.63 -1.21 -8.96
N TRP A 36 -2.14 -2.34 -9.46
CA TRP A 36 -1.76 -2.92 -10.73
C TRP A 36 -2.98 -3.59 -11.35
N GLU A 37 -3.17 -3.36 -12.65
CA GLU A 37 -4.20 -4.02 -13.44
C GLU A 37 -3.53 -4.88 -14.50
N SER A 38 -4.03 -6.10 -14.70
CA SER A 38 -3.59 -6.99 -15.78
C SER A 38 -4.76 -7.34 -16.69
N GLY A 39 -4.58 -7.16 -17.99
CA GLY A 39 -5.58 -7.51 -19.00
C GLY A 39 -5.30 -6.80 -20.32
N VAL A 40 -6.09 -7.12 -21.34
CA VAL A 40 -6.16 -6.35 -22.57
C VAL A 40 -7.48 -5.58 -22.54
N PHE A 41 -7.39 -4.26 -22.71
CA PHE A 41 -8.55 -3.39 -22.85
C PHE A 41 -8.68 -2.94 -24.32
N PRO A 42 -9.88 -2.85 -24.91
CA PRO A 42 -11.18 -3.36 -24.44
C PRO A 42 -11.44 -4.81 -24.88
#